data_AF-A0A954TS26-F1
#
_entry.id   AF-A0A954TS26-F1
#
_cell.length_a   1.000
_cell.length_b   1.000
_cell.length_c   1.000
_cell.angle_alpha   90.00
_cell.angle_beta   90.00
_cell.angle_gamma   90.00
#
_symmetry.space_group_name_H-M   'P 1'
#
loop_
_entity.id
_entity.type
_entity.pdbx_description
1 polymer ?
#
loop_
_entity_poly.entity_id
_entity_poly.type
_entity_poly.pdbx_seq_one_letter_code
_entity_poly.pdbx_strand_id
1 'polypeptide(L)'
;MVLLALVGCGGTSSIPIPPTTGDFVKNDDGAGTAQVFGIEFSVRVNSSGASTDDAIHANFLDPEQSSARKRFTLGDDIMVQLESVNGSQVRFMLNDQDFGALNVGDKVVIDDERNVEVNGTPRSPRPVE
;
A
#
# COMPACT_ATOMS: atom_id res chain seq x y z
N MET A 1 -13.49 -25.54 -47.71
CA MET A 1 -13.62 -26.26 -46.42
C MET A 1 -13.06 -25.37 -45.33
N VAL A 2 -13.87 -25.19 -44.29
CA VAL A 2 -13.59 -24.43 -43.06
C VAL A 2 -12.67 -25.26 -42.15
N LEU A 3 -11.72 -24.61 -41.45
CA LEU A 3 -11.38 -24.77 -40.01
C LEU A 3 -10.06 -24.01 -39.74
N LEU A 4 -10.09 -22.74 -39.32
CA LEU A 4 -10.18 -22.25 -37.92
C LEU A 4 -9.11 -22.80 -36.96
N ALA A 5 -8.05 -22.01 -36.82
CA ALA A 5 -7.46 -21.49 -35.58
C ALA A 5 -7.44 -22.38 -34.33
N LEU A 6 -6.22 -22.72 -33.91
CA LEU A 6 -5.86 -22.94 -32.50
C LEU A 6 -4.66 -22.04 -32.17
N VAL A 7 -4.91 -20.72 -32.11
CA VAL A 7 -4.04 -19.85 -31.31
C VAL A 7 -4.53 -20.08 -29.89
N GLY A 8 -3.87 -20.97 -29.16
CA GLY A 8 -4.14 -21.16 -27.75
C GLY A 8 -3.91 -19.84 -27.03
N CYS A 9 -4.99 -19.16 -26.67
CA CYS A 9 -4.99 -18.10 -25.67
C CYS A 9 -4.28 -18.66 -24.44
N GLY A 10 -3.02 -18.26 -24.23
CA GLY A 10 -2.41 -18.33 -22.91
C GLY A 10 -3.29 -17.51 -22.00
N GLY A 11 -4.11 -18.17 -21.19
CA GLY A 11 -4.90 -17.51 -20.16
C GLY A 11 -3.91 -16.80 -19.25
N THR A 12 -3.88 -15.48 -19.31
CA THR A 12 -3.29 -14.64 -18.28
C THR A 12 -4.07 -14.95 -17.01
N SER A 13 -3.57 -15.88 -16.20
CA SER A 13 -4.07 -16.08 -14.85
C SER A 13 -3.85 -14.76 -14.13
N SER A 14 -4.91 -14.00 -13.94
CA SER A 14 -4.88 -12.76 -13.18
C SER A 14 -4.31 -13.09 -11.81
N ILE A 15 -3.20 -12.46 -11.45
CA ILE A 15 -2.61 -12.60 -10.11
C ILE A 15 -3.71 -12.18 -9.11
N PRO A 16 -4.05 -13.03 -8.13
CA PRO A 16 -5.04 -12.66 -7.12
C PRO A 16 -4.59 -11.38 -6.43
N ILE A 17 -5.50 -10.41 -6.28
CA ILE A 17 -5.24 -9.18 -5.53
C ILE A 17 -5.64 -9.37 -4.05
N PRO A 18 -4.96 -8.71 -3.11
CA PRO A 18 -5.35 -8.72 -1.70
C PRO A 18 -6.76 -8.13 -1.51
N PRO A 19 -7.43 -8.45 -0.40
CA PRO A 19 -8.76 -7.91 -0.12
C PRO A 19 -8.71 -6.40 0.01
N THR A 20 -9.61 -5.70 -0.68
CA THR A 20 -9.76 -4.23 -0.60
C THR A 20 -11.00 -3.80 0.18
N THR A 21 -11.79 -4.76 0.67
CA THR A 21 -12.99 -4.49 1.47
C THR A 21 -12.57 -3.88 2.80
N GLY A 22 -13.13 -2.71 3.11
CA GLY A 22 -12.79 -1.99 4.35
C GLY A 22 -11.52 -1.16 4.24
N ASP A 23 -10.96 -0.97 3.04
CA ASP A 23 -9.85 -0.05 2.86
C ASP A 23 -10.29 1.38 3.21
N PHE A 24 -9.53 2.04 4.08
CA PHE A 24 -9.75 3.43 4.48
C PHE A 24 -8.42 4.14 4.77
N VAL A 25 -8.44 5.46 4.71
CA VAL A 25 -7.39 6.33 5.23
C VAL A 25 -8.11 7.43 6.01
N LYS A 26 -7.73 7.64 7.26
CA LYS A 26 -8.34 8.63 8.14
C LYS A 26 -7.29 9.32 9.01
N ASN A 27 -7.61 10.53 9.44
CA ASN A 27 -6.88 11.20 10.50
C ASN A 27 -7.86 11.42 11.66
N ASP A 28 -7.50 10.90 12.83
CA ASP A 28 -8.21 11.15 14.08
C ASP A 28 -7.20 11.70 15.10
N ASP A 29 -7.52 12.86 15.70
CA ASP A 29 -6.74 13.50 16.77
C ASP A 29 -5.23 13.69 16.47
N GLY A 30 -4.90 13.95 15.20
CA GLY A 30 -3.54 14.12 14.72
C GLY A 30 -2.86 12.82 14.28
N ALA A 31 -3.37 11.66 14.68
CA ALA A 31 -2.80 10.38 14.28
C ALA A 31 -3.35 9.95 12.89
N GLY A 32 -2.45 9.84 11.91
CA GLY A 32 -2.77 9.23 10.62
C GLY A 32 -2.94 7.72 10.76
N THR A 33 -4.09 7.19 10.37
CA THR A 33 -4.33 5.73 10.32
C THR A 33 -4.89 5.32 8.98
N ALA A 34 -4.51 4.14 8.51
CA ALA A 34 -5.08 3.56 7.29
C ALA A 34 -5.23 2.06 7.42
N GLN A 35 -6.20 1.52 6.69
CA GLN A 35 -6.29 0.11 6.38
C GLN A 35 -6.27 -0.01 4.86
N VAL A 36 -5.28 -0.68 4.29
CA VAL A 36 -5.17 -0.85 2.83
C VAL A 36 -4.68 -2.25 2.53
N PHE A 37 -5.38 -2.97 1.65
CA PHE A 37 -5.09 -4.38 1.37
C PHE A 37 -5.14 -5.27 2.62
N GLY A 38 -5.97 -4.91 3.61
CA GLY A 38 -6.04 -5.58 4.91
C GLY A 38 -4.78 -5.42 5.78
N ILE A 39 -3.89 -4.47 5.45
CA ILE A 39 -2.73 -4.07 6.27
C ILE A 39 -3.10 -2.80 7.02
N GLU A 40 -2.81 -2.75 8.32
CA GLU A 40 -3.05 -1.58 9.15
C GLU A 40 -1.81 -0.69 9.19
N PHE A 41 -1.97 0.61 9.03
CA PHE A 41 -0.94 1.64 9.15
C PHE A 41 -1.32 2.63 10.24
N SER A 42 -0.35 3.02 11.05
CA SER A 42 -0.48 4.10 12.03
C SER A 42 0.78 4.95 12.06
N VAL A 43 0.58 6.27 12.01
CA VAL A 43 1.63 7.27 12.19
C VAL A 43 1.47 7.91 13.56
N ARG A 44 2.55 7.97 14.34
CA ARG A 44 2.61 8.79 15.55
C ARG A 44 3.04 10.20 15.16
N VAL A 45 2.19 11.20 15.35
CA VAL A 45 2.57 12.62 15.15
C VAL A 45 3.03 13.25 16.46
N ASN A 46 3.89 14.25 16.35
CA ASN A 46 4.21 15.17 17.45
C ASN A 46 3.16 16.32 17.54
N SER A 47 3.22 17.09 18.62
CA SER A 47 2.25 18.16 18.96
C SER A 47 2.18 19.35 17.98
N SER A 48 2.93 19.33 16.87
CA SER A 48 2.98 20.41 15.87
C SER A 48 1.82 20.38 14.87
N GLY A 49 0.98 19.34 14.90
CA GLY A 49 -0.24 19.28 14.10
C GLY A 49 0.02 19.36 12.60
N ALA A 50 0.72 18.35 12.06
CA ALA A 50 0.70 18.10 10.62
C ALA A 50 -0.76 17.99 10.18
N SER A 51 -1.23 19.02 9.48
CA SER A 51 -2.60 19.25 9.09
C SER A 51 -2.82 18.47 7.79
N THR A 52 -3.35 17.27 7.91
CA THR A 52 -3.70 16.41 6.76
C THR A 52 -4.95 16.88 6.02
N ASP A 53 -5.20 18.18 5.94
CA ASP A 53 -6.41 18.71 5.31
C ASP A 53 -6.37 18.59 3.78
N ASP A 54 -5.21 18.33 3.18
CA ASP A 54 -5.07 18.26 1.72
C ASP A 54 -4.05 17.19 1.31
N ALA A 55 -4.50 15.97 0.95
CA ALA A 55 -3.86 15.09 -0.06
C ALA A 55 -4.38 13.64 -0.10
N ILE A 56 -5.70 13.36 0.01
CA ILE A 56 -6.20 12.02 -0.37
C ILE A 56 -6.58 12.03 -1.86
N HIS A 57 -5.56 12.11 -2.72
CA HIS A 57 -5.71 11.74 -4.13
C HIS A 57 -5.37 10.25 -4.29
N ALA A 58 -6.36 9.39 -4.06
CA ALA A 58 -6.30 8.04 -4.59
C ALA A 58 -6.42 8.15 -6.12
N ASN A 59 -5.28 8.28 -6.81
CA ASN A 59 -5.21 8.17 -8.25
C ASN A 59 -5.58 6.74 -8.65
N PHE A 60 -6.88 6.47 -8.81
CA PHE A 60 -7.38 5.27 -9.47
C PHE A 60 -7.13 5.43 -10.98
N LEU A 61 -5.87 5.31 -11.39
CA LEU A 61 -5.50 5.25 -12.80
C LEU A 61 -5.91 3.88 -13.36
N ASP A 62 -7.07 3.86 -14.01
CA ASP A 62 -7.60 2.75 -14.82
C ASP A 62 -7.97 1.47 -14.01
N PRO A 63 -9.25 1.02 -13.96
CA PRO A 63 -9.64 -0.16 -13.20
C PRO A 63 -8.97 -1.47 -13.64
N GLU A 64 -8.47 -1.56 -14.88
CA GLU A 64 -7.71 -2.73 -15.35
C GLU A 64 -6.23 -2.71 -14.90
N GLN A 65 -5.71 -1.57 -14.39
CA GLN A 65 -4.33 -1.43 -13.88
C GLN A 65 -4.24 -1.02 -12.38
N SER A 66 -5.31 -0.46 -11.77
CA SER A 66 -5.26 0.18 -10.43
C SER A 66 -5.62 -0.70 -9.23
N SER A 67 -6.11 -1.93 -9.42
CA SER A 67 -6.43 -2.80 -8.27
C SER A 67 -5.20 -3.38 -7.58
N ALA A 68 -4.06 -3.45 -8.29
CA ALA A 68 -2.80 -4.00 -7.77
C ALA A 68 -1.88 -2.94 -7.16
N ARG A 69 -2.12 -1.63 -7.35
CA ARG A 69 -1.24 -0.59 -6.78
C ARG A 69 -2.04 0.51 -6.13
N LYS A 70 -1.68 0.87 -4.90
CA LYS A 70 -2.30 1.94 -4.13
C LYS A 70 -1.24 2.89 -3.60
N ARG A 71 -1.54 4.18 -3.61
CA ARG A 71 -0.69 5.22 -3.05
C ARG A 71 -1.55 6.17 -2.25
N PHE A 72 -1.10 6.51 -1.05
CA PHE A 72 -1.79 7.41 -0.15
C PHE A 72 -0.78 8.12 0.74
N THR A 73 -1.18 9.25 1.30
CA THR A 73 -0.37 10.03 2.22
C THR A 73 -0.97 9.94 3.62
N LEU A 74 -0.13 9.81 4.64
CA LEU A 74 -0.46 9.97 6.04
C LEU A 74 0.30 11.20 6.55
N GLY A 75 -0.32 12.12 7.29
CA GLY A 75 0.39 13.36 7.63
C GLY A 75 0.67 14.24 6.39
N ASP A 76 1.62 15.15 6.52
CA ASP A 76 1.98 16.11 5.46
C ASP A 76 3.07 15.55 4.52
N ASP A 77 3.82 14.54 4.98
CA ASP A 77 5.11 14.15 4.39
C ASP A 77 5.40 12.64 4.36
N ILE A 78 4.42 11.79 4.73
CA ILE A 78 4.56 10.32 4.70
C ILE A 78 3.74 9.78 3.55
N MET A 79 4.37 9.60 2.39
CA MET A 79 3.80 8.91 1.25
C MET A 79 4.01 7.41 1.38
N VAL A 80 2.91 6.66 1.44
CA VAL A 80 2.89 5.20 1.38
C VAL A 80 2.49 4.77 -0.02
N GLN A 81 3.24 3.83 -0.58
CA GLN A 81 2.90 3.13 -1.80
C GLN A 81 2.91 1.62 -1.57
N LEU A 82 1.86 0.97 -2.06
CA LEU A 82 1.60 -0.45 -1.96
C LEU A 82 1.42 -1.03 -3.34
N GLU A 83 2.07 -2.15 -3.61
CA GLU A 83 1.95 -2.89 -4.86
C GLU A 83 1.73 -4.38 -4.56
N SER A 84 0.58 -4.92 -4.95
CA SER A 84 0.23 -6.32 -4.83
C SER A 84 1.26 -7.19 -5.55
N VAL A 85 1.85 -8.11 -4.80
CA VAL A 85 2.66 -9.20 -5.33
C VAL A 85 1.77 -10.40 -5.64
N ASN A 86 0.80 -10.67 -4.75
CA ASN A 86 -0.24 -11.69 -4.89
C ASN A 86 -1.38 -11.41 -3.89
N GLY A 87 -2.29 -12.37 -3.70
CA GLY A 87 -3.48 -12.22 -2.85
C GLY A 87 -3.21 -12.11 -1.35
N SER A 88 -1.97 -12.36 -0.91
CA SER A 88 -1.57 -12.27 0.50
C SER A 88 -0.37 -11.36 0.74
N GLN A 89 0.32 -10.89 -0.30
CA GLN A 89 1.54 -10.10 -0.18
C GLN A 89 1.49 -8.81 -0.99
N VAL A 90 2.06 -7.77 -0.38
CA VAL A 90 2.09 -6.41 -0.91
C VAL A 90 3.48 -5.82 -0.69
N ARG A 91 4.14 -5.36 -1.75
CA ARG A 91 5.36 -4.56 -1.66
C ARG A 91 5.03 -3.21 -1.05
N PHE A 92 5.79 -2.83 -0.03
CA PHE A 92 5.61 -1.60 0.71
C PHE A 92 6.77 -0.64 0.48
N MET A 93 6.43 0.56 0.01
CA MET A 93 7.33 1.68 -0.14
C MET A 93 6.87 2.84 0.75
N LEU A 94 7.82 3.47 1.42
CA LEU A 94 7.62 4.67 2.21
C LEU A 94 8.55 5.76 1.68
N ASN A 95 8.01 6.90 1.26
CA ASN A 95 8.77 8.01 0.69
C ASN A 95 9.77 7.55 -0.39
N ASP A 96 9.27 6.73 -1.30
CA ASP A 96 10.03 6.07 -2.39
C ASP A 96 11.15 5.11 -1.97
N GLN A 97 11.29 4.81 -0.67
CA GLN A 97 12.19 3.78 -0.16
C GLN A 97 11.46 2.45 -0.06
N ASP A 98 12.07 1.37 -0.55
CA ASP A 98 11.51 0.03 -0.50
C ASP A 98 11.75 -0.62 0.87
N PHE A 99 10.69 -0.96 1.60
CA PHE A 99 10.79 -1.71 2.85
C PHE A 99 10.52 -3.21 2.64
N GLY A 100 10.24 -3.64 1.41
CA GLY A 100 9.98 -5.03 1.01
C GLY A 100 8.51 -5.42 1.14
N ALA A 101 8.25 -6.73 1.10
CA ALA A 101 6.89 -7.25 1.17
C ALA A 101 6.31 -7.23 2.62
N LEU A 102 5.04 -6.88 2.72
CA LEU A 102 4.14 -7.05 3.85
C LEU A 102 3.13 -8.14 3.52
N ASN A 103 2.58 -8.79 4.55
CA ASN A 103 1.47 -9.73 4.43
C ASN A 103 0.15 -9.06 4.82
N VAL A 104 -0.95 -9.52 4.25
CA VAL A 104 -2.30 -9.17 4.71
C VAL A 104 -2.42 -9.48 6.21
N GLY A 105 -2.90 -8.52 7.00
CA GLY A 105 -2.99 -8.60 8.46
C GLY A 105 -1.78 -8.04 9.21
N ASP A 106 -0.71 -7.64 8.52
CA ASP A 106 0.41 -6.94 9.14
C ASP A 106 -0.03 -5.57 9.67
N LYS A 107 0.62 -5.14 10.76
CA LYS A 107 0.49 -3.81 11.35
C LYS A 107 1.79 -3.05 11.17
N VAL A 108 1.70 -1.87 10.57
CA VAL A 108 2.84 -0.98 10.31
C VAL A 108 2.69 0.24 11.19
N VAL A 109 3.70 0.50 12.01
CA VAL A 109 3.81 1.74 12.79
C VAL A 109 4.96 2.54 12.23
N ILE A 110 4.70 3.82 11.94
CA ILE A 110 5.70 4.79 11.50
C ILE A 110 5.79 5.85 12.60
N ASP A 111 6.98 6.03 13.17
CA ASP A 111 7.20 7.09 14.15
C ASP A 111 7.54 8.44 13.48
N ASP A 112 7.71 9.47 14.30
CA ASP A 112 8.01 10.83 13.86
C ASP A 112 9.43 10.98 13.27
N GLU A 113 10.33 10.07 13.58
CA GLU A 113 11.65 9.93 12.97
C GLU A 113 11.62 9.13 11.65
N ARG A 114 10.43 8.66 11.24
CA ARG A 114 10.19 7.82 10.05
C ARG A 114 10.81 6.43 10.15
N ASN A 115 11.05 5.95 11.37
CA ASN A 115 11.37 4.56 11.59
C ASN A 115 10.10 3.72 11.39
N VAL A 116 10.29 2.54 10.78
CA VAL A 116 9.19 1.62 10.48
C VAL A 116 9.29 0.42 11.41
N GLU A 117 8.19 0.10 12.06
CA GLU A 117 7.99 -1.18 12.75
C GLU A 117 6.88 -1.98 12.07
N VAL A 118 7.14 -3.24 11.76
CA VAL A 118 6.13 -4.18 11.25
C VAL A 118 5.88 -5.22 12.32
N ASN A 119 4.65 -5.28 12.83
CA ASN A 119 4.25 -6.15 13.94
C ASN A 119 5.19 -6.01 15.17
N GLY A 120 5.65 -4.78 15.45
CA GLY A 120 6.57 -4.47 16.54
C GLY A 120 8.04 -4.83 16.29
N THR A 121 8.39 -5.29 15.09
CA THR A 121 9.79 -5.53 14.69
C THR A 121 10.29 -4.38 13.82
N PRO A 122 11.37 -3.68 14.22
CA PRO A 122 11.97 -2.63 13.40
C PRO A 122 12.38 -3.13 12.03
N ARG A 123 12.16 -2.31 11.01
CA ARG A 123 12.44 -2.63 9.61
C ARG A 123 13.16 -1.46 8.95
N SER A 124 14.27 -1.77 8.28
CA SER A 124 15.05 -0.79 7.53
C SER A 124 14.72 -0.87 6.04
N PRO A 125 14.92 0.23 5.30
CA PRO A 125 14.79 0.21 3.85
C PRO A 125 15.81 -0.76 3.24
N ARG A 126 15.38 -1.46 2.19
CA ARG A 126 16.23 -2.32 1.37
C ARG A 126 17.05 -1.45 0.43
N PRO A 127 18.29 -1.85 0.10
CA PRO A 127 19.04 -1.22 -0.99
C PRO A 127 18.21 -1.26 -2.27
N VAL A 128 18.23 -0.16 -3.03
CA VAL A 128 17.68 -0.16 -4.38
C VAL A 128 18.68 -0.93 -5.25
N GLU A 129 18.29 -2.11 -5.75
CA GLU A 129 19.08 -2.87 -6.73
C GLU A 129 19.02 -2.23 -8.13
#